data_AF-A7T1I3-F1
#
_entry.id   AF-A7T1I3-F1
#
_cell.length_a   1.000
_cell.length_b   1.000
_cell.length_c   1.000
_cell.angle_alpha   90.00
_cell.angle_beta   90.00
_cell.angle_gamma   90.00
#
_symmetry.space_group_name_H-M   'P 1'
#
loop_
_entity.id
_entity.type
_entity.pdbx_description
1 polymer ?
#
loop_
_entity_poly.entity_id
_entity_poly.type
_entity_poly.pdbx_seq_one_letter_code
_entity_poly.pdbx_strand_id
1 'polypeptide(L)'
;MSGLPREILKWIQSLDLSHPVKNTKRDFSNGCLVAEIFSWYYPQEIQMHSYDNGASLATKMGNWSQLQTFFQRQGFGISKEVIDGTIHCKPGAAALLVEKIYTLLTNRVVKKVRTDDELDFTDTGYQAQLPAHARSTASMAIKNNIANTELSTDPDRILCQQKAQSIINSHVEHRRKERSDDPHRFGIKPTLGELCPR
;
A
#
# COMPACT_ATOMS: atom_id res chain seq x y z
N MET A 1 -10.72 11.06 -6.18
CA MET A 1 -11.67 10.82 -5.08
C MET A 1 -10.90 10.14 -3.95
N SER A 2 -11.19 10.48 -2.69
CA SER A 2 -10.42 10.06 -1.49
C SER A 2 -10.33 8.55 -1.26
N GLY A 3 -11.12 7.74 -1.96
CA GLY A 3 -11.10 6.27 -1.83
C GLY A 3 -11.59 5.75 -0.48
N LEU A 4 -12.01 6.65 0.42
CA LEU A 4 -12.48 6.33 1.76
C LEU A 4 -14.01 6.14 1.78
N PRO A 5 -14.52 5.17 2.56
CA PRO A 5 -15.95 5.04 2.85
C PRO A 5 -16.55 6.33 3.42
N ARG A 6 -17.82 6.61 3.08
CA ARG A 6 -18.54 7.81 3.54
C ARG A 6 -18.58 7.93 5.07
N GLU A 7 -18.71 6.81 5.77
CA GLU A 7 -18.72 6.78 7.23
C GLU A 7 -17.41 7.29 7.84
N ILE A 8 -16.27 6.85 7.31
CA ILE A 8 -14.95 7.32 7.71
C ILE A 8 -14.77 8.80 7.40
N LEU A 9 -15.24 9.26 6.23
CA LEU A 9 -15.15 10.67 5.86
C LEU A 9 -15.93 11.56 6.83
N LYS A 10 -17.14 11.15 7.22
CA LYS A 10 -17.94 11.87 8.22
C LYS A 10 -17.26 11.90 9.59
N TRP A 11 -16.67 10.77 9.99
CA TRP A 11 -15.93 10.70 11.25
C TRP A 11 -14.72 11.65 11.24
N ILE A 12 -13.90 11.63 10.19
CA ILE A 12 -12.76 12.56 10.04
C ILE A 12 -13.24 14.01 10.07
N GLN A 13 -14.36 14.33 9.40
CA GLN A 13 -14.95 15.68 9.41
C GLN A 13 -15.52 16.10 10.76
N SER A 14 -15.87 15.13 11.62
CA SER A 14 -16.34 15.41 12.99
C SER A 14 -15.20 15.63 13.99
N LEU A 15 -13.98 15.23 13.62
CA LEU A 15 -12.78 15.62 14.33
C LEU A 15 -12.46 17.03 13.81
N ASP A 16 -12.47 18.04 14.68
CA ASP A 16 -12.14 19.42 14.29
C ASP A 16 -10.62 19.54 14.03
N LEU A 17 -10.15 18.89 12.95
CA LEU A 17 -8.76 18.84 12.54
C LEU A 17 -8.34 20.20 11.96
N SER A 18 -7.09 20.57 12.18
CA SER A 18 -6.49 21.83 11.73
C SER A 18 -6.48 21.96 10.21
N HIS A 19 -6.41 20.83 9.50
CA HIS A 19 -6.37 20.80 8.04
C HIS A 19 -7.40 19.82 7.45
N PRO A 20 -8.20 20.26 6.45
CA PRO A 20 -9.15 19.37 5.80
C PRO A 20 -8.43 18.33 4.95
N VAL A 21 -8.85 17.07 5.06
CA VAL A 21 -8.34 15.96 4.24
C VAL A 21 -8.87 16.08 2.82
N LYS A 22 -7.97 16.38 1.87
CA LYS A 22 -8.29 16.49 0.43
C LYS A 22 -7.75 15.31 -0.35
N ASN A 23 -6.52 14.89 -0.04
CA ASN A 23 -5.84 13.78 -0.69
C ASN A 23 -5.34 12.80 0.37
N THR A 24 -6.15 11.79 0.67
CA THR A 24 -5.87 10.77 1.69
C THR A 24 -4.47 10.18 1.57
N LYS A 25 -3.97 9.92 0.37
CA LYS A 25 -2.61 9.36 0.22
C LYS A 25 -1.54 10.34 0.68
N ARG A 26 -1.66 11.61 0.29
CA ARG A 26 -0.65 12.64 0.58
C ARG A 26 -0.74 13.11 2.02
N ASP A 27 -1.95 13.42 2.47
CA ASP A 27 -2.21 14.07 3.76
C ASP A 27 -1.85 13.14 4.92
N PHE A 28 -2.09 11.82 4.78
CA PHE A 28 -1.70 10.83 5.78
C PHE A 28 -0.23 10.39 5.66
N SER A 29 0.45 10.60 4.53
CA SER A 29 1.83 10.13 4.35
C SER A 29 2.83 10.72 5.33
N ASN A 30 2.60 11.96 5.80
CA ASN A 30 3.52 12.63 6.72
C ASN A 30 3.40 12.14 8.17
N GLY A 31 2.24 11.65 8.60
CA GLY A 31 1.99 11.20 9.96
C GLY A 31 1.45 12.28 10.91
N CYS A 32 1.64 13.58 10.66
CA CYS A 32 1.08 14.63 11.53
C CYS A 32 -0.44 14.57 11.66
N LEU A 33 -1.16 14.31 10.57
CA LEU A 33 -2.61 14.16 10.59
C LEU A 33 -3.04 12.95 11.43
N VAL A 34 -2.25 11.88 11.40
CA VAL A 34 -2.49 10.69 12.24
C VAL A 34 -2.28 11.03 13.71
N ALA A 35 -1.18 11.73 14.03
CA ALA A 35 -0.92 12.21 15.37
C ALA A 35 -2.05 13.12 15.89
N GLU A 36 -2.55 14.02 15.04
CA GLU A 36 -3.68 14.89 15.39
C GLU A 36 -4.95 14.11 15.67
N ILE A 37 -5.29 13.12 14.85
CA ILE A 37 -6.44 12.25 15.10
C ILE A 37 -6.30 11.55 16.45
N PHE A 38 -5.13 11.00 16.77
CA PHE A 38 -4.95 10.32 18.05
C PHE A 38 -4.83 11.28 19.24
N SER A 39 -4.41 12.54 19.06
CA SER A 39 -4.32 13.52 20.15
C SER A 39 -5.69 13.90 20.71
N TRP A 40 -6.76 13.80 19.90
CA TRP A 40 -8.15 13.91 20.37
C TRP A 40 -8.54 12.84 21.38
N TYR A 41 -8.01 11.62 21.24
CA TYR A 41 -8.33 10.48 22.10
C TYR A 41 -7.30 10.27 23.22
N TYR A 42 -6.04 10.65 22.97
CA TYR A 42 -4.89 10.45 23.86
C TYR A 42 -4.06 11.74 24.01
N PRO A 43 -4.65 12.85 24.51
CA PRO A 43 -3.99 14.16 24.57
C PRO A 43 -2.75 14.20 25.47
N GLN A 44 -2.65 13.30 26.45
CA GLN A 44 -1.50 13.21 27.34
C GLN A 44 -0.32 12.42 26.74
N GLU A 45 -0.60 11.59 25.74
CA GLU A 45 0.42 10.71 25.15
C GLU A 45 0.99 11.22 23.84
N ILE A 46 0.25 12.10 23.16
CA ILE A 46 0.66 12.70 21.91
C ILE A 46 0.90 14.18 22.10
N GLN A 47 2.15 14.56 21.87
CA GLN A 47 2.62 15.93 21.94
C GLN A 47 2.69 16.50 20.54
N MET A 48 1.67 17.24 20.09
CA MET A 48 1.61 17.74 18.70
C MET A 48 2.82 18.59 18.27
N HIS A 49 3.50 19.24 19.21
CA HIS A 49 4.71 20.03 18.93
C HIS A 49 5.94 19.19 18.56
N SER A 50 5.94 17.88 18.82
CA SER A 50 7.03 16.97 18.44
C SER A 50 6.92 16.46 17.00
N TYR A 51 5.83 16.81 16.31
CA TYR A 51 5.55 16.40 14.93
C TYR A 51 5.76 17.56 13.96
N ASP A 52 6.44 17.28 12.85
CA ASP A 52 6.77 18.30 11.84
C ASP A 52 5.98 18.07 10.53
N ASN A 53 5.30 19.12 10.06
CA ASN A 53 4.53 19.14 8.80
C ASN A 53 5.42 19.22 7.54
N GLY A 54 6.74 19.12 7.67
CA GLY A 54 7.69 19.07 6.56
C GLY A 54 7.41 17.95 5.55
N ALA A 55 7.62 18.23 4.26
CA ALA A 55 7.36 17.27 3.19
C ALA A 55 8.50 16.25 2.97
N SER A 56 9.65 16.43 3.63
CA SER A 56 10.84 15.61 3.43
C SER A 56 10.64 14.19 3.93
N LEU A 57 11.24 13.19 3.26
CA LEU A 57 11.10 11.80 3.66
C LEU A 57 11.66 11.53 5.06
N ALA A 58 12.76 12.20 5.44
CA ALA A 58 13.33 12.12 6.78
C ALA A 58 12.34 12.62 7.84
N THR A 59 11.64 13.72 7.57
CA THR A 59 10.57 14.24 8.45
C THR A 59 9.46 13.20 8.61
N LYS A 60 8.97 12.62 7.50
CA LYS A 60 7.93 11.59 7.55
C LYS A 60 8.38 10.39 8.39
N MET A 61 9.59 9.88 8.15
CA MET A 61 10.14 8.75 8.91
C MET A 61 10.25 9.06 10.41
N GLY A 62 10.68 10.27 10.77
CA GLY A 62 10.74 10.72 12.17
C GLY A 62 9.37 10.74 12.83
N ASN A 63 8.36 11.33 12.19
CA ASN A 63 6.99 11.36 12.68
C ASN A 63 6.41 9.95 12.85
N TRP A 64 6.62 9.08 11.86
CA TRP A 64 6.12 7.71 11.89
C TRP A 64 6.82 6.82 12.93
N SER A 65 8.10 7.06 13.21
CA SER A 65 8.82 6.38 14.30
C SER A 65 8.21 6.68 15.68
N GLN A 66 7.83 7.95 15.92
CA GLN A 66 7.12 8.35 17.13
C GLN A 66 5.74 7.67 17.23
N LEU A 67 4.95 7.70 16.15
CA LEU A 67 3.66 7.02 16.09
C LEU A 67 3.76 5.51 16.30
N GLN A 68 4.76 4.87 15.71
CA GLN A 68 4.97 3.43 15.85
C GLN A 68 5.26 3.05 17.32
N THR A 69 6.08 3.85 18.01
CA THR A 69 6.35 3.67 19.44
C THR A 69 5.07 3.82 20.26
N PHE A 70 4.25 4.82 19.94
CA PHE A 70 2.95 5.03 20.57
C PHE A 70 1.99 3.85 20.31
N PHE A 71 1.89 3.35 19.07
CA PHE A 71 1.04 2.21 18.73
C PHE A 71 1.45 0.94 19.46
N GLN A 72 2.76 0.70 19.59
CA GLN A 72 3.28 -0.43 20.36
C GLN A 72 2.94 -0.31 21.83
N ARG A 73 3.09 0.89 22.43
CA ARG A 73 2.74 1.14 23.84
C ARG A 73 1.26 0.92 24.12
N GLN A 74 0.38 1.33 23.21
CA GLN A 74 -1.07 1.15 23.32
C GLN A 74 -1.57 -0.25 22.90
N GLY A 75 -0.70 -1.09 22.36
CA GLY A 75 -1.08 -2.41 21.85
C GLY A 75 -1.92 -2.37 20.57
N PHE A 76 -1.82 -1.30 19.77
CA PHE A 76 -2.52 -1.20 18.50
C PHE A 76 -1.88 -2.10 17.43
N GLY A 77 -2.68 -3.01 16.86
CA GLY A 77 -2.25 -3.96 15.82
C GLY A 77 -2.11 -3.35 14.42
N ILE A 78 -1.39 -2.23 14.28
CA ILE A 78 -1.08 -1.62 12.98
C ILE A 78 0.25 -2.19 12.48
N SER A 79 0.23 -2.93 11.37
CA SER A 79 1.44 -3.57 10.82
C SER A 79 2.39 -2.55 10.18
N LYS A 80 3.69 -2.85 10.24
CA LYS A 80 4.75 -2.02 9.64
C LYS A 80 4.54 -1.82 8.14
N GLU A 81 4.04 -2.83 7.44
CA GLU A 81 3.76 -2.77 5.99
C GLU A 81 2.75 -1.68 5.62
N VAL A 82 1.72 -1.48 6.45
CA VAL A 82 0.69 -0.47 6.23
C VAL A 82 1.25 0.93 6.46
N ILE A 83 2.08 1.08 7.49
CA ILE A 83 2.80 2.32 7.80
C ILE A 83 3.74 2.67 6.64
N ASP A 84 4.59 1.73 6.23
CA ASP A 84 5.57 1.90 5.17
C ASP A 84 4.91 2.21 3.82
N GLY A 85 3.83 1.48 3.49
CA GLY A 85 3.00 1.77 2.33
C GLY A 85 2.38 3.17 2.39
N THR A 86 2.00 3.66 3.56
CA THR A 86 1.44 5.00 3.74
C THR A 86 2.50 6.09 3.56
N ILE A 87 3.68 5.92 4.15
CA ILE A 87 4.84 6.83 4.00
C ILE A 87 5.18 7.02 2.52
N HIS A 88 5.18 5.92 1.77
CA HIS A 88 5.52 5.87 0.36
C HIS A 88 4.33 6.11 -0.58
N CYS A 89 3.18 6.55 -0.06
CA CYS A 89 1.97 6.86 -0.83
C CYS A 89 1.46 5.71 -1.72
N LYS A 90 1.67 4.46 -1.32
CA LYS A 90 1.21 3.29 -2.07
C LYS A 90 -0.31 3.32 -2.23
N PRO A 91 -0.83 2.83 -3.37
CA PRO A 91 -2.27 2.70 -3.56
C PRO A 91 -2.85 1.82 -2.46
N GLY A 92 -3.99 2.21 -1.90
CA GLY A 92 -4.68 1.45 -0.85
C GLY A 92 -4.13 1.63 0.57
N ALA A 93 -2.81 1.82 0.76
CA ALA A 93 -2.18 1.83 2.08
C ALA A 93 -2.77 2.85 3.06
N ALA A 94 -2.81 4.14 2.67
CA ALA A 94 -3.38 5.18 3.52
C ALA A 94 -4.87 4.94 3.82
N ALA A 95 -5.62 4.37 2.87
CA ALA A 95 -7.05 4.09 3.08
C ALA A 95 -7.25 2.95 4.09
N LEU A 96 -6.46 1.88 3.96
CA LEU A 96 -6.46 0.74 4.88
C LEU A 96 -6.03 1.16 6.29
N LEU A 97 -5.00 2.01 6.39
CA LEU A 97 -4.55 2.58 7.65
C LEU A 97 -5.69 3.33 8.35
N VAL A 98 -6.34 4.26 7.65
CA VAL A 98 -7.41 5.08 8.21
C VAL A 98 -8.59 4.23 8.66
N GLU A 99 -8.90 3.17 7.92
CA GLU A 99 -9.93 2.21 8.29
C GLU A 99 -9.58 1.42 9.57
N LYS A 100 -8.31 0.99 9.71
CA LYS A 100 -7.82 0.38 10.94
C LYS A 100 -7.91 1.36 12.11
N ILE A 101 -7.46 2.60 11.94
CA ILE A 101 -7.53 3.64 12.98
C ILE A 101 -8.99 3.90 13.38
N TYR A 102 -9.89 4.05 12.41
CA TYR A 102 -11.32 4.22 12.66
C TYR A 102 -11.89 3.08 13.51
N THR A 103 -11.58 1.84 13.13
CA THR A 103 -12.04 0.64 13.85
C THR A 103 -11.48 0.61 15.27
N LEU A 104 -10.20 0.93 15.45
CA LEU A 104 -9.53 0.96 16.75
C LEU A 104 -10.10 2.03 17.69
N LEU A 105 -10.37 3.23 17.18
CA LEU A 105 -10.80 4.36 18.00
C LEU A 105 -12.31 4.39 18.27
N THR A 106 -13.11 3.80 17.38
CA THR A 106 -14.58 3.85 17.48
C THR A 106 -15.22 2.50 17.81
N ASN A 107 -14.46 1.41 17.76
CA ASN A 107 -14.97 0.02 17.84
C ASN A 107 -16.07 -0.29 16.82
N ARG A 108 -16.11 0.43 15.68
CA ARG A 108 -17.07 0.21 14.59
C ARG A 108 -16.35 -0.39 13.40
N VAL A 109 -16.97 -1.40 12.79
CA VAL A 109 -16.46 -2.05 11.59
C VAL A 109 -17.17 -1.48 10.37
N VAL A 110 -16.41 -0.98 9.40
CA VAL A 110 -16.97 -0.57 8.12
C VAL A 110 -17.32 -1.80 7.30
N LYS A 111 -18.56 -1.88 6.81
CA LYS A 111 -18.97 -2.96 5.90
C LYS A 111 -18.30 -2.76 4.55
N LYS A 112 -17.27 -3.56 4.25
CA LYS A 112 -16.71 -3.71 2.90
C LYS A 112 -16.88 -5.13 2.39
N VAL A 113 -16.97 -5.27 1.07
CA VAL A 113 -16.75 -6.55 0.38
C VAL A 113 -15.27 -6.86 0.55
N ARG A 114 -14.95 -7.81 1.43
CA ARG A 114 -13.59 -8.31 1.64
C ARG A 114 -13.03 -8.83 0.32
N THR A 115 -11.89 -8.32 -0.09
CA THR A 115 -10.99 -9.04 -1.00
C THR A 115 -9.85 -9.55 -0.13
N ASP A 116 -9.65 -10.87 -0.09
CA ASP A 116 -8.73 -11.55 0.83
C ASP A 116 -7.24 -11.13 0.70
N ASP A 117 -6.90 -10.28 -0.28
CA ASP A 117 -5.57 -9.70 -0.51
C ASP A 117 -5.37 -8.34 0.22
N GLU A 118 -5.77 -8.20 1.49
CA GLU A 118 -5.82 -6.88 2.19
C GLU A 118 -4.46 -6.19 2.42
N LEU A 119 -3.33 -6.88 2.24
CA LEU A 119 -1.98 -6.35 2.47
C LEU A 119 -1.12 -6.28 1.20
N ASP A 120 -1.64 -6.74 0.07
CA ASP A 120 -0.89 -6.66 -1.18
C ASP A 120 -0.98 -5.24 -1.76
N PHE A 121 0.00 -4.40 -1.44
CA PHE A 121 0.14 -3.07 -2.03
C PHE A 121 0.72 -3.08 -3.45
N THR A 122 0.75 -4.25 -4.09
CA THR A 122 1.15 -4.39 -5.48
C THR A 122 -0.05 -4.32 -6.43
N ASP A 123 0.22 -4.14 -7.73
CA ASP A 123 -0.81 -4.11 -8.77
C ASP A 123 -1.21 -5.52 -9.26
N THR A 124 -0.76 -6.59 -8.60
CA THR A 124 -0.91 -7.99 -9.04
C THR A 124 -2.36 -8.38 -9.33
N GLY A 125 -3.28 -8.12 -8.39
CA GLY A 125 -4.71 -8.42 -8.57
C GLY A 125 -5.36 -7.68 -9.73
N TYR A 126 -4.95 -6.43 -9.97
CA TYR A 126 -5.41 -5.65 -11.12
C TYR A 126 -4.86 -6.21 -12.44
N GLN A 127 -3.56 -6.53 -12.49
CA GLN A 127 -2.92 -7.10 -13.69
C GLN A 127 -3.50 -8.47 -14.08
N ALA A 128 -3.91 -9.27 -13.09
CA ALA A 128 -4.53 -10.58 -13.32
C ALA A 128 -5.85 -10.47 -14.10
N GLN A 129 -6.63 -9.41 -13.86
CA GLN A 129 -7.93 -9.16 -14.50
C GLN A 129 -7.79 -8.58 -15.92
N LEU A 130 -6.64 -8.00 -16.26
CA LEU A 130 -6.41 -7.41 -17.56
C LEU A 130 -6.12 -8.46 -18.65
N PRO A 131 -6.55 -8.20 -19.90
CA PRO A 131 -6.16 -9.03 -21.03
C PRO A 131 -4.65 -8.90 -21.30
N ALA A 132 -4.03 -9.96 -21.81
CA ALA A 132 -2.57 -10.05 -21.94
C ALA A 132 -1.89 -8.90 -22.71
N HIS A 133 -2.58 -8.26 -23.67
CA HIS A 133 -2.04 -7.13 -24.43
C HIS A 133 -2.07 -5.80 -23.66
N ALA A 134 -2.90 -5.69 -22.62
CA ALA A 134 -3.04 -4.49 -21.78
C ALA A 134 -2.24 -4.59 -20.46
N ARG A 135 -1.67 -5.76 -20.16
CA ARG A 135 -0.84 -5.97 -18.98
C ARG A 135 0.44 -5.14 -19.06
N SER A 136 0.93 -4.74 -17.89
CA SER A 136 2.14 -3.93 -17.77
C SER A 136 3.39 -4.70 -18.23
N THR A 137 4.32 -3.99 -18.87
CA THR A 137 5.67 -4.51 -19.16
C THR A 137 6.46 -4.68 -17.87
N ALA A 138 7.55 -5.47 -17.90
CA ALA A 138 8.40 -5.67 -16.72
C ALA A 138 8.88 -4.34 -16.09
N SER A 139 9.32 -3.37 -16.90
CA SER A 139 9.74 -2.05 -16.42
C SER A 139 8.58 -1.27 -15.78
N MET A 140 7.38 -1.35 -16.35
CA MET A 140 6.20 -0.69 -15.79
C MET A 140 5.74 -1.37 -14.49
N ALA A 141 5.85 -2.70 -14.40
CA ALA A 141 5.55 -3.44 -13.17
C ALA A 141 6.47 -3.02 -12.01
N ILE A 142 7.77 -2.83 -12.26
CA ILE A 142 8.70 -2.29 -11.25
C ILE A 142 8.25 -0.90 -10.81
N LYS A 143 7.95 -0.02 -11.78
CA LYS A 143 7.53 1.37 -11.51
C LYS A 143 6.21 1.48 -10.74
N ASN A 144 5.27 0.57 -10.98
CA ASN A 144 3.99 0.57 -10.29
C ASN A 144 4.09 0.09 -8.84
N ASN A 145 5.03 -0.82 -8.56
CA ASN A 145 5.11 -1.55 -7.29
C ASN A 145 6.21 -1.06 -6.34
N ILE A 146 7.17 -0.28 -6.85
CA ILE A 146 8.25 0.34 -6.08
C ILE A 146 8.15 1.86 -6.19
N ALA A 147 7.86 2.53 -5.08
CA ALA A 147 7.86 3.99 -5.04
C ALA A 147 9.28 4.55 -5.08
N ASN A 148 9.48 5.69 -5.77
CA ASN A 148 10.79 6.36 -5.84
C ASN A 148 11.37 6.68 -4.45
N THR A 149 10.50 6.95 -3.48
CA THR A 149 10.89 7.20 -2.10
C THR A 149 11.44 5.96 -1.38
N GLU A 150 11.00 4.74 -1.76
CA GLU A 150 11.56 3.48 -1.21
C GLU A 150 13.03 3.30 -1.63
N LEU A 151 13.42 3.84 -2.79
CA LEU A 151 14.80 3.80 -3.27
C LEU A 151 15.72 4.78 -2.54
N SER A 152 15.14 5.78 -1.88
CA SER A 152 15.87 6.84 -1.17
C SER A 152 15.99 6.57 0.33
N THR A 153 15.28 5.57 0.85
CA THR A 153 15.37 5.11 2.23
C THR A 153 16.48 4.08 2.37
N ASP A 154 17.49 4.38 3.18
CA ASP A 154 18.41 3.37 3.73
C ASP A 154 17.84 2.85 5.07
N PRO A 155 17.97 1.55 5.40
CA PRO A 155 18.92 0.60 4.83
C PRO A 155 18.27 -0.44 3.90
N ASP A 156 19.09 -0.89 2.95
CA ASP A 156 18.89 -2.02 2.03
C ASP A 156 18.37 -1.68 0.64
N ARG A 157 19.25 -1.05 -0.16
CA ARG A 157 19.32 -1.27 -1.62
C ARG A 157 19.15 -2.74 -2.00
N ILE A 158 19.63 -3.65 -1.16
CA ILE A 158 19.48 -5.11 -1.30
C ILE A 158 18.01 -5.52 -1.27
N LEU A 159 17.20 -5.02 -0.31
CA LEU A 159 15.78 -5.33 -0.24
C LEU A 159 15.03 -4.77 -1.46
N CYS A 160 15.35 -3.53 -1.86
CA CYS A 160 14.76 -2.95 -3.07
C CYS A 160 15.13 -3.77 -4.33
N GLN A 161 16.39 -4.21 -4.44
CA GLN A 161 16.85 -5.05 -5.53
C GLN A 161 16.17 -6.42 -5.52
N GLN A 162 16.09 -7.08 -4.36
CA GLN A 162 15.40 -8.37 -4.20
C GLN A 162 13.91 -8.25 -4.56
N LYS A 163 13.27 -7.17 -4.14
CA LYS A 163 11.88 -6.86 -4.48
C LYS A 163 11.69 -6.63 -5.98
N ALA A 164 12.58 -5.85 -6.60
CA ALA A 164 12.56 -5.64 -8.06
C ALA A 164 12.77 -6.98 -8.80
N GLN A 165 13.70 -7.82 -8.33
CA GLN A 165 13.95 -9.14 -8.90
C GLN A 165 12.72 -10.06 -8.75
N SER A 166 12.05 -10.03 -7.60
CA SER A 166 10.81 -10.78 -7.37
C SER A 166 9.72 -10.37 -8.36
N ILE A 167 9.50 -9.06 -8.54
CA ILE A 167 8.53 -8.52 -9.52
C ILE A 167 8.85 -8.99 -10.94
N ILE A 168 10.13 -8.97 -11.33
CA ILE A 168 10.57 -9.45 -12.64
C ILE A 168 10.30 -10.95 -12.79
N ASN A 169 10.63 -11.75 -11.78
CA ASN A 169 10.44 -13.19 -11.81
C ASN A 169 8.96 -13.55 -11.96
N SER A 170 8.09 -12.96 -11.14
CA SER A 170 6.64 -13.16 -11.24
C SER A 170 6.10 -12.74 -12.62
N HIS A 171 6.59 -11.62 -13.18
CA HIS A 171 6.20 -11.20 -14.52
C HIS A 171 6.61 -12.23 -15.60
N VAL A 172 7.84 -12.75 -15.53
CA VAL A 172 8.33 -13.77 -16.47
C VAL A 172 7.53 -15.06 -16.35
N GLU A 173 7.21 -15.50 -15.13
CA GLU A 173 6.38 -16.67 -14.88
C GLU A 173 4.98 -16.52 -15.45
N HIS A 174 4.32 -15.38 -15.23
CA HIS A 174 3.02 -15.09 -15.83
C HIS A 174 3.07 -15.16 -17.36
N ARG A 175 4.10 -14.58 -17.98
CA ARG A 175 4.28 -14.63 -19.44
C ARG A 175 4.60 -16.03 -19.96
N ARG A 176 5.25 -16.88 -19.15
CA ARG A 176 5.46 -18.29 -19.46
C ARG A 176 4.14 -19.05 -19.39
N LYS A 177 3.34 -18.82 -18.33
CA LYS A 177 2.03 -19.45 -18.14
C LYS A 177 1.08 -19.10 -19.29
N GLU A 178 0.97 -17.83 -19.67
CA GLU A 178 0.15 -17.40 -20.82
C GLU A 178 0.50 -18.15 -22.12
N ARG A 179 1.80 -18.37 -22.37
CA ARG A 179 2.27 -19.11 -23.54
C ARG A 179 1.92 -20.58 -23.49
N SER A 180 1.89 -21.16 -22.29
CA SER A 180 1.48 -22.55 -22.07
C SER A 180 -0.04 -22.73 -22.22
N ASP A 181 -0.82 -21.75 -21.77
CA ASP A 181 -2.29 -21.82 -21.76
C ASP A 181 -2.89 -21.60 -23.17
N ASP A 182 -2.24 -20.81 -24.03
CA ASP A 182 -2.69 -20.56 -25.41
C ASP A 182 -1.52 -20.65 -26.43
N PRO A 183 -1.00 -21.86 -26.70
CA PRO A 183 0.16 -22.04 -27.59
C PRO A 183 -0.09 -21.52 -29.01
N HIS A 184 -1.32 -21.65 -29.50
CA HIS A 184 -1.71 -21.22 -30.85
C HIS A 184 -1.56 -19.71 -31.04
N ARG A 185 -2.04 -18.91 -30.06
CA ARG A 185 -1.89 -17.44 -30.09
C ARG A 185 -0.44 -16.98 -30.16
N PHE A 186 0.48 -17.72 -29.56
CA PHE A 186 1.91 -17.39 -29.55
C PHE A 186 2.72 -18.09 -30.65
N GLY A 187 2.05 -18.80 -31.57
CA GLY A 187 2.73 -19.52 -32.66
C GLY A 187 3.66 -20.64 -32.16
N ILE A 188 3.39 -21.17 -30.96
CA ILE A 188 4.17 -22.27 -30.37
C ILE A 188 3.73 -23.56 -31.05
N LYS A 189 4.68 -24.21 -31.72
CA LYS A 189 4.43 -25.48 -32.38
C LYS A 189 4.32 -26.60 -31.33
N PRO A 190 3.36 -27.52 -31.47
CA PRO A 190 3.29 -28.68 -30.60
C PRO A 190 4.57 -29.51 -30.70
N THR A 191 4.97 -30.09 -29.58
CA THR A 191 6.14 -30.97 -29.51
C THR A 191 5.87 -32.28 -30.25
N LEU A 192 6.94 -32.99 -30.64
CA LEU A 192 6.81 -34.31 -31.31
C LEU A 192 5.99 -35.31 -30.48
N GLY A 193 6.06 -35.23 -29.14
CA GLY A 193 5.27 -36.06 -28.24
C GLY A 193 3.77 -35.71 -28.21
N GLU A 194 3.41 -34.45 -28.43
CA GLU A 194 2.01 -33.99 -28.53
C GLU A 194 1.39 -34.26 -29.90
N LEU A 195 2.23 -34.38 -30.94
CA LEU A 195 1.83 -34.73 -32.30
C LEU A 195 1.66 -36.24 -32.52
N CYS A 196 2.18 -37.08 -31.61
CA CYS A 196 1.97 -38.52 -31.68
C CYS A 196 0.49 -38.86 -31.40
N PRO A 197 -0.22 -39.51 -32.33
CA PRO A 197 -1.55 -40.03 -32.04
C PRO A 197 -1.46 -41.08 -30.93
N ARG A 198 -2.37 -41.00 -29.96
CA ARG A 198 -2.54 -42.02 -28.90
C ARG A 198 -3.13 -43.30 -29.47
#